data_AF-A0A496VPR6-F1
#
_entry.id   AF-A0A496VPR6-F1
#
_cell.length_a   1.000
_cell.length_b   1.000
_cell.length_c   1.000
_cell.angle_alpha   90.00
_cell.angle_beta   90.00
_cell.angle_gamma   90.00
#
_symmetry.space_group_name_H-M   'P 1'
#
loop_
_entity.id
_entity.type
_entity.pdbx_description
1 polymer ?
#
loop_
_entity_poly.entity_id
_entity_poly.type
_entity_poly.pdbx_seq_one_letter_code
_entity_poly.pdbx_strand_id
1 'polypeptide(L)' 'MADQELLEQAKQLGGHKTKRETMNEALKEYIRWRKQIEAIQHFGTIDFDPTFLAEMERRSQVQ' A
#
# COMPACT_ATOMS: atom_id res chain seq x y z
N MET A 1 21.91 12.30 -6.69
CA MET A 1 20.90 12.11 -7.76
C MET A 1 20.55 10.64 -7.78
N ALA A 2 19.30 10.26 -8.03
CA ALA A 2 18.97 8.85 -8.25
C ALA A 2 19.83 8.31 -9.39
N ASP A 3 20.22 7.05 -9.32
CA ASP A 3 20.96 6.40 -10.39
C ASP A 3 20.15 6.55 -11.70
N GLN A 4 20.82 7.08 -12.72
CA GLN A 4 20.19 7.45 -13.98
C GLN A 4 19.65 6.23 -14.73
N GLU A 5 20.27 5.06 -14.56
CA GLU A 5 19.79 3.81 -15.14
C GLU A 5 18.48 3.37 -14.47
N LEU A 6 18.44 3.44 -13.15
CA LEU A 6 17.30 3.06 -12.32
C LEU A 6 16.08 3.96 -12.60
N LEU A 7 16.32 5.25 -12.83
CA LEU A 7 15.27 6.20 -13.20
C LEU A 7 14.70 5.92 -14.62
N GLU A 8 15.53 5.55 -15.60
CA GLU A 8 15.03 5.19 -16.92
C GLU A 8 14.28 3.86 -16.90
N GLN A 9 14.74 2.87 -16.13
CA GLN A 9 14.02 1.61 -15.93
C GLN A 9 12.64 1.88 -15.30
N ALA A 10 12.58 2.66 -14.21
CA ALA A 10 11.32 3.02 -13.58
C ALA A 10 10.39 3.81 -14.53
N LYS A 11 10.96 4.67 -15.39
CA LYS A 11 10.19 5.42 -16.39
C LYS A 11 9.60 4.50 -17.46
N GLN A 12 10.36 3.52 -17.94
CA GLN A 12 9.89 2.54 -18.92
C GLN A 12 8.81 1.63 -18.32
N LEU A 13 9.06 1.07 -17.13
CA LEU A 13 8.12 0.19 -16.43
C LEU A 13 6.82 0.91 -16.04
N GLY A 14 6.93 2.15 -15.55
CA GLY A 14 5.77 2.98 -15.17
C GLY A 14 5.09 3.67 -16.35
N GLY A 15 5.63 3.57 -17.58
CA GLY A 15 5.07 4.23 -18.77
C GLY A 15 5.09 5.77 -18.70
N HIS A 16 5.99 6.35 -17.90
CA HIS A 16 6.02 7.79 -17.65
C HIS A 16 6.72 8.58 -18.76
N LYS A 17 6.22 9.77 -19.06
CA LYS A 17 6.77 10.62 -20.13
C LYS A 17 7.99 11.40 -19.66
N THR A 18 8.05 11.73 -18.36
CA THR A 18 9.09 12.61 -17.81
C THR A 18 9.74 12.03 -16.55
N LYS A 19 11.01 12.38 -16.32
CA LYS A 19 11.75 12.01 -15.10
C LYS A 19 11.04 12.46 -13.82
N ARG A 20 10.44 13.65 -13.84
CA ARG A 20 9.69 14.21 -12.70
C ARG A 20 8.46 13.37 -12.37
N GLU A 21 7.73 12.95 -13.39
CA GLU A 21 6.57 12.07 -13.23
C GLU A 21 6.98 10.72 -12.63
N THR A 22 8.02 10.09 -13.19
CA THR A 22 8.59 8.84 -12.66
C THR A 22 8.99 8.97 -11.19
N MET A 23 9.71 10.04 -10.83
CA MET A 23 10.12 10.28 -9.44
C MET A 23 8.92 10.45 -8.52
N ASN A 24 7.92 11.23 -8.93
CA ASN A 24 6.75 11.49 -8.10
C ASN A 24 5.95 10.22 -7.84
N GLU A 25 5.74 9.37 -8.85
CA GLU A 25 5.03 8.10 -8.66
C GLU A 25 5.84 7.11 -7.85
N ALA A 26 7.14 6.97 -8.11
CA ALA A 26 8.01 6.10 -7.31
C ALA A 26 8.00 6.48 -5.82
N LEU A 27 7.99 7.78 -5.50
CA LEU A 27 7.89 8.26 -4.11
C LEU A 27 6.51 7.95 -3.50
N LYS A 28 5.42 8.10 -4.25
CA LYS A 28 4.07 7.76 -3.77
C LYS A 28 3.94 6.28 -3.48
N GLU A 29 4.44 5.42 -4.37
CA GLU A 29 4.43 3.97 -4.20
C GLU A 29 5.27 3.55 -3.01
N TYR A 30 6.48 4.10 -2.87
CA TYR A 30 7.35 3.82 -1.72
C TYR A 30 6.66 4.18 -0.40
N ILE A 31 6.07 5.38 -0.32
CA ILE A 31 5.33 5.80 0.89
C ILE A 31 4.15 4.87 1.16
N ARG A 32 3.37 4.51 0.13
CA ARG A 32 2.22 3.60 0.26
C ARG A 32 2.65 2.24 0.80
N TRP A 33 3.71 1.67 0.23
CA TRP A 33 4.28 0.40 0.66
C TRP A 33 4.72 0.44 2.13
N ARG A 34 5.41 1.51 2.55
CA ARG A 34 5.84 1.68 3.94
C ARG A 34 4.66 1.78 4.92
N LYS A 35 3.60 2.50 4.55
CA LYS A 35 2.36 2.58 5.35
C LYS A 35 1.64 1.24 5.45
N GLN A 36 1.64 0.43 4.39
CA GLN A 36 1.06 -0.91 4.43
C GLN A 36 1.85 -1.83 5.37
N ILE A 37 3.20 -1.79 5.32
CA ILE A 37 4.04 -2.54 6.26
C ILE A 37 3.76 -2.12 7.70
N GLU A 38 3.67 -0.81 7.97
CA GLU A 38 3.32 -0.30 9.31
C GLU A 38 1.95 -0.80 9.77
N ALA A 39 0.94 -0.79 8.89
CA ALA A 39 -0.38 -1.33 9.21
C ALA A 39 -0.33 -2.84 9.56
N ILE A 40 0.52 -3.63 8.89
CA ILE A 40 0.72 -5.05 9.20
C ILE A 40 1.34 -5.24 10.59
N GLN A 41 2.22 -4.33 11.04
CA GLN A 41 2.81 -4.42 12.39
C GLN A 41 1.76 -4.30 13.50
N HIS A 42 0.63 -3.67 13.22
CA HIS A 42 -0.51 -3.57 14.14
C HIS A 42 -1.54 -4.70 13.95
N PHE A 43 -1.27 -5.66 13.05
CA PHE A 43 -2.15 -6.81 12.89
C PHE A 43 -2.12 -7.68 14.16
N GLY A 44 -3.30 -8.02 14.68
CA GLY A 44 -3.43 -8.77 15.94
C GLY A 44 -3.29 -7.94 17.21
N THR A 45 -3.02 -6.62 17.12
CA THR A 45 -3.06 -5.70 18.28
C THR A 45 -4.37 -4.93 18.37
N ILE A 46 -5.31 -5.17 17.44
CA ILE A 46 -6.62 -4.51 17.41
C ILE A 46 -7.61 -5.39 18.17
N ASP A 47 -8.02 -4.95 19.35
CA ASP A 47 -9.14 -5.54 20.07
C ASP A 47 -10.45 -5.07 19.45
N PHE A 48 -11.20 -6.01 18.87
CA PHE A 48 -12.52 -5.74 18.32
C PHE A 48 -13.58 -5.86 19.40
N ASP A 49 -14.58 -4.97 19.35
CA ASP A 49 -15.74 -5.08 20.23
C ASP A 49 -16.44 -6.44 20.00
N PRO A 50 -16.71 -7.24 21.04
CA PRO A 50 -17.35 -8.54 20.91
C PRO A 50 -18.72 -8.48 20.20
N THR A 51 -19.47 -7.38 20.37
CA THR A 51 -20.76 -7.14 19.71
C THR A 51 -20.58 -6.98 18.21
N PHE A 52 -19.51 -6.28 17.80
CA PHE A 52 -19.16 -6.14 16.39
C PHE A 52 -18.77 -7.49 15.77
N LEU A 53 -18.00 -8.31 16.48
CA LEU A 53 -17.62 -9.65 16.03
C LEU A 53 -18.85 -10.57 15.84
N ALA A 54 -19.78 -10.56 16.79
CA ALA A 54 -21.00 -11.36 16.72
C ALA A 54 -21.90 -10.97 15.53
N GLU A 55 -22.04 -9.67 15.24
CA GLU A 55 -22.79 -9.19 14.07
C GLU A 55 -22.11 -9.59 12.74
N MET A 56 -20.78 -9.57 12.69
CA MET A 56 -20.01 -10.01 11.52
C MET A 56 -20.17 -11.51 11.24
N GLU A 57 -20.09 -12.34 12.28
CA GLU A 57 -20.31 -13.79 12.19
C GLU A 57 -21.74 -14.12 11.72
N ARG A 58 -22.74 -13.40 12.25
CA ARG A 58 -24.13 -13.57 11.82
C ARG A 58 -24.33 -13.22 10.34
N ARG A 59 -23.61 -12.22 9.82
CA ARG A 59 -23.69 -11.82 8.40
C ARG A 59 -23.02 -12.81 7.44
N SER A 60 -21.95 -13.47 7.87
CA SER A 60 -21.24 -14.45 7.02
C SER A 60 -22.01 -15.77 6.86
N GLN A 61 -22.91 -16.10 7.80
CA GLN A 61 -23.73 -17.31 7.76
C GLN A 61 -25.03 -17.17 6.94
N VAL A 62 -25.35 -15.96 6.46
CA VAL A 62 -26.61 -15.67 5.73
C VAL A 62 -26.39 -15.60 4.20
N GLN A 63 -25.25 -16.09 3.70
CA GLN A 63 -24.92 -16.13 2.27
C GLN A 63 -24.79 -17.56 1.75
#